data_AF-A0A553K660-F1
#
_entry.id   AF-A0A553K660-F1
#
_cell.length_a   1.000
_cell.length_b   1.000
_cell.length_c   1.000
_cell.angle_alpha   90.00
_cell.angle_beta   90.00
_cell.angle_gamma   90.00
#
_symmetry.space_group_name_H-M   'P 1'
#
loop_
_entity.id
_entity.type
_entity.pdbx_description
1 polymer ?
#
loop_
_entity_poly.entity_id
_entity_poly.type
_entity_poly.pdbx_seq_one_letter_code
_entity_poly.pdbx_strand_id
1 'polypeptide(L)'
;MGMQLPGWLRQALEYVGYDWPATDESVLWDWAQQWNTLAGECTQVISQVQQGAELVTVANQGPAARAFAQHFGGEDTNLKAIVDFRQGAVNVAGAHGVAAGIVLTMKLAVIAQLVILAAAIASAVATLGLASGAALAARQAAKWAIEAAINIAVEQILAA
;
A
#
# COMPACT_ATOMS: atom_id res chain seq x y z
N MET A 1 -2.21 12.01 8.87
CA MET A 1 -3.51 12.56 8.42
C MET A 1 -3.61 12.38 6.93
N GLY A 2 -4.52 11.53 6.46
CA GLY A 2 -4.73 11.27 5.05
C GLY A 2 -5.44 12.40 4.32
N MET A 3 -5.35 12.39 2.99
CA MET A 3 -6.02 13.29 2.08
C MET A 3 -7.50 12.93 2.00
N GLN A 4 -8.30 13.53 2.89
CA GLN A 4 -9.73 13.27 3.00
C GLN A 4 -10.54 14.51 2.64
N LEU A 5 -11.62 14.30 1.90
CA LEU A 5 -12.62 15.33 1.63
C LEU A 5 -13.81 15.18 2.57
N PRO A 6 -14.39 16.29 3.06
CA PRO A 6 -15.66 16.28 3.74
C PRO A 6 -16.75 15.61 2.89
N GLY A 7 -17.71 14.94 3.54
CA GLY A 7 -18.72 14.15 2.83
C GLY A 7 -19.55 14.93 1.81
N TRP A 8 -19.90 16.18 2.15
CA TRP A 8 -20.66 17.06 1.25
C TRP A 8 -19.89 17.41 -0.03
N LEU A 9 -18.56 17.52 0.04
CA LEU A 9 -17.73 17.87 -1.10
C LEU A 9 -17.53 16.67 -2.02
N ARG A 10 -17.42 15.46 -1.44
CA ARG A 10 -17.41 14.22 -2.21
C ARG A 10 -18.69 14.03 -3.02
N GLN A 11 -19.83 14.23 -2.37
CA GLN A 11 -21.13 14.14 -3.04
C GLN A 11 -21.27 15.18 -4.16
N ALA A 12 -20.73 16.39 -3.96
CA ALA A 12 -20.68 17.40 -5.01
C ALA A 12 -19.80 16.98 -6.21
N LEU A 13 -18.66 16.33 -5.97
CA LEU A 13 -17.79 15.80 -7.04
C LEU A 13 -18.50 14.69 -7.83
N GLU A 14 -19.19 13.78 -7.15
CA GLU A 14 -19.98 12.72 -7.79
C GLU A 14 -21.06 13.29 -8.73
N TYR A 15 -21.76 14.36 -8.31
CA TYR A 15 -22.73 15.05 -9.18
C TYR A 15 -22.12 15.64 -10.45
N VAL A 16 -20.83 16.02 -10.41
CA VAL A 16 -20.10 16.58 -11.55
C VAL A 16 -19.37 15.47 -12.34
N GLY A 17 -19.52 14.20 -11.93
CA GLY A 17 -18.99 13.03 -12.61
C GLY A 17 -17.56 12.63 -12.21
N TYR A 18 -17.06 13.13 -11.07
CA TYR A 18 -15.77 12.76 -10.51
C TYR A 18 -15.95 11.87 -9.30
N ASP A 19 -15.38 10.66 -9.37
CA ASP A 19 -15.37 9.73 -8.23
C ASP A 19 -14.09 9.94 -7.41
N TRP A 20 -14.25 10.32 -6.14
CA TRP A 20 -13.14 10.52 -5.22
C TRP A 20 -12.95 9.28 -4.34
N PRO A 21 -11.76 8.65 -4.32
CA PRO A 21 -11.51 7.49 -3.47
C PRO A 21 -11.74 7.80 -1.98
N ALA A 22 -12.73 7.16 -1.37
CA ALA A 22 -13.10 7.41 0.03
C ALA A 22 -12.16 6.73 1.05
N THR A 23 -11.40 5.73 0.62
CA THR A 23 -10.44 5.00 1.47
C THR A 23 -9.39 5.94 2.05
N ASP A 24 -8.99 5.71 3.30
CA ASP A 24 -7.90 6.45 3.95
C ASP A 24 -6.57 5.75 3.72
N GLU A 25 -5.76 6.31 2.83
CA GLU A 25 -4.42 5.83 2.54
C GLU A 25 -3.48 5.94 3.74
N SER A 26 -3.71 6.88 4.66
CA SER A 26 -2.87 7.00 5.85
C SER A 26 -3.11 5.85 6.83
N VAL A 27 -4.35 5.39 6.95
CA VAL A 27 -4.69 4.20 7.75
C VAL A 27 -4.09 2.94 7.14
N LEU A 28 -4.13 2.81 5.81
CA LEU A 28 -3.49 1.69 5.11
C LEU A 28 -1.96 1.71 5.31
N TRP A 29 -1.33 2.89 5.25
CA TRP A 29 0.09 3.04 5.59
C TRP A 29 0.38 2.68 7.05
N ASP A 30 -0.46 3.10 7.99
CA ASP A 30 -0.29 2.77 9.41
C ASP A 30 -0.42 1.26 9.64
N TRP A 31 -1.35 0.57 8.96
CA TRP A 31 -1.45 -0.88 9.01
C TRP A 31 -0.21 -1.56 8.41
N ALA A 32 0.31 -1.06 7.29
CA ALA A 32 1.57 -1.54 6.74
C ALA A 32 2.73 -1.44 7.75
N GLN A 33 2.82 -0.32 8.47
CA GLN A 33 3.82 -0.14 9.52
C GLN A 33 3.62 -1.10 10.69
N GLN A 34 2.38 -1.30 11.16
CA GLN A 34 2.09 -2.25 12.24
C GLN A 34 2.49 -3.69 11.89
N TRP A 35 2.20 -4.13 10.65
CA TRP A 35 2.62 -5.44 10.18
C TRP A 35 4.15 -5.58 10.06
N ASN A 36 4.85 -4.52 9.63
CA ASN A 36 6.31 -4.49 9.62
C ASN A 36 6.90 -4.54 11.04
N THR A 37 6.31 -3.82 12.00
CA THR A 37 6.70 -3.90 13.41
C THR A 37 6.54 -5.32 13.94
N LEU A 38 5.40 -5.96 13.67
CA LEU A 38 5.14 -7.34 14.07
C LEU A 38 6.16 -8.31 13.45
N ALA A 39 6.50 -8.15 12.17
CA ALA A 39 7.57 -8.94 11.54
C ALA A 39 8.94 -8.73 12.21
N GLY A 40 9.22 -7.50 12.65
CA GLY A 40 10.40 -7.17 13.45
C GLY A 40 10.43 -7.90 14.79
N GLU A 41 9.31 -7.91 15.53
CA GLU A 41 9.16 -8.65 16.79
C GLU A 41 9.35 -10.16 16.58
N CYS A 42 8.76 -10.73 15.52
CA CYS A 42 8.98 -12.13 15.18
C CYS A 42 10.45 -12.43 14.91
N THR A 43 11.19 -11.51 14.27
CA THR A 43 12.63 -11.67 14.04
C THR A 43 13.40 -11.78 15.35
N GLN A 44 13.04 -10.97 16.36
CA GLN A 44 13.65 -11.02 17.68
C GLN A 44 13.35 -12.35 18.39
N VAL A 45 12.09 -12.79 18.36
CA VAL A 45 11.67 -14.08 18.95
C VAL A 45 12.39 -15.25 18.29
N ILE A 46 12.46 -15.27 16.95
CA ILE A 46 13.19 -16.29 16.19
C ILE A 46 14.65 -16.38 16.67
N SER A 47 15.33 -15.24 16.82
CA SER A 47 16.72 -15.21 17.29
C SER A 47 16.87 -15.73 18.71
N GLN A 48 15.99 -15.34 19.64
CA GLN A 48 16.02 -15.82 21.03
C GLN A 48 15.79 -17.33 21.11
N VAL A 49 14.83 -17.83 20.34
CA VAL A 49 14.46 -19.25 20.26
C VAL A 49 15.61 -20.09 19.67
N GLN A 50 16.29 -19.58 18.64
CA GLN A 50 17.49 -20.21 18.06
C GLN A 50 18.65 -20.26 19.06
N GLN A 51 18.96 -19.15 19.72
CA GLN A 51 20.03 -19.09 20.74
C GLN A 51 19.76 -20.05 21.90
N GLY A 52 18.50 -20.14 22.36
CA GLY A 52 18.12 -21.09 23.41
C GLY A 52 18.30 -22.54 23.00
N ALA A 53 17.93 -22.89 21.76
CA ALA A 53 18.11 -24.25 21.24
C ALA A 53 19.59 -24.60 21.01
N GLU A 54 20.40 -23.65 20.57
CA GLU A 54 21.85 -23.81 20.48
C GLU A 54 22.47 -24.07 21.85
N LEU A 55 22.08 -23.31 22.88
CA LEU A 55 22.56 -23.51 24.24
C LEU A 55 22.25 -24.93 24.76
N VAL A 56 21.04 -25.43 24.54
CA VAL A 56 20.65 -26.81 24.92
C VAL A 56 21.54 -27.83 24.20
N THR A 57 21.82 -27.61 22.92
CA THR A 57 22.61 -28.54 22.10
C THR A 57 24.10 -28.52 22.48
N VAL A 58 24.65 -27.36 22.83
CA VAL A 58 26.06 -27.21 23.23
C VAL A 58 26.31 -27.69 24.67
N ALA A 59 25.38 -27.39 25.59
CA ALA A 59 25.54 -27.73 27.01
C ALA A 59 25.26 -29.21 27.33
N ASN A 60 24.58 -29.94 26.43
CA ASN A 60 24.18 -31.32 26.67
C ASN A 60 24.76 -32.27 25.62
N GLN A 61 25.05 -33.51 26.04
CA GLN A 61 25.48 -34.58 25.14
C GLN A 61 24.58 -35.80 25.30
N GLY A 62 24.57 -36.66 24.28
CA GLY A 62 23.85 -37.93 24.32
C GLY A 62 22.61 -37.98 23.41
N PRO A 63 21.86 -39.09 23.45
CA PRO A 63 20.74 -39.35 22.53
C PRO A 63 19.61 -38.30 22.62
N ALA A 64 19.27 -37.84 23.82
CA ALA A 64 18.21 -36.85 24.02
C ALA A 64 18.55 -35.47 23.42
N ALA A 65 19.78 -35.00 23.62
CA ALA A 65 20.25 -33.75 23.03
C ALA A 65 20.26 -33.80 21.49
N ARG A 66 20.66 -34.95 20.91
CA ARG A 66 20.60 -35.17 19.46
C ARG A 66 19.16 -35.20 18.92
N ALA A 67 18.25 -35.86 19.63
CA ALA A 67 16.83 -35.91 19.24
C ALA A 67 16.18 -34.52 19.31
N PHE A 68 16.52 -33.72 20.33
CA PHE A 68 16.10 -32.32 20.42
C PHE A 68 16.62 -31.50 19.23
N ALA A 69 17.92 -31.55 18.94
CA ALA A 69 18.52 -30.82 17.84
C ALA A 69 17.92 -31.23 16.48
N GLN A 70 17.66 -32.54 16.28
CA GLN A 70 17.00 -33.03 15.07
C GLN A 70 15.56 -32.55 14.94
N HIS A 71 14.78 -32.60 16.03
CA HIS A 71 13.41 -32.10 16.01
C HIS A 71 13.39 -30.60 15.71
N PHE A 72 14.23 -29.82 16.40
CA PHE A 72 14.26 -28.36 16.29
C PHE A 72 14.84 -27.85 14.96
N GLY A 73 15.67 -28.63 14.29
CA GLY A 73 16.15 -28.36 12.94
C GLY A 73 15.21 -28.85 11.83
N GLY A 74 14.11 -29.51 12.17
CA GLY A 74 13.14 -30.05 11.22
C GLY A 74 12.17 -28.99 10.67
N GLU A 75 11.45 -29.35 9.60
CA GLU A 75 10.47 -28.46 8.97
C GLU A 75 9.17 -28.33 9.79
N ASP A 76 8.76 -29.36 10.54
CA ASP A 76 7.58 -29.34 11.43
C ASP A 76 7.90 -28.78 12.83
N THR A 77 8.46 -27.58 12.88
CA THR A 77 8.80 -26.91 14.14
C THR A 77 7.97 -25.67 14.40
N ASN A 78 7.73 -25.39 15.68
CA ASN A 78 7.14 -24.10 16.09
C ASN A 78 8.00 -22.91 15.61
N LEU A 79 9.31 -23.10 15.46
CA LEU A 79 10.21 -22.10 14.90
C LEU A 79 9.89 -21.81 13.43
N LYS A 80 9.72 -22.85 12.60
CA LYS A 80 9.27 -22.72 11.20
C LYS A 80 7.96 -21.94 11.12
N ALA A 81 6.98 -22.24 11.98
CA ALA A 81 5.70 -21.53 11.99
C ALA A 81 5.86 -20.02 12.25
N ILE A 82 6.78 -19.61 13.14
CA ILE A 82 7.06 -18.19 13.40
C ILE A 82 7.81 -17.54 12.23
N VAL A 83 8.73 -18.26 11.59
CA VAL A 83 9.42 -17.80 10.36
C VAL A 83 8.43 -17.56 9.22
N ASP A 84 7.52 -18.50 9.00
CA ASP A 84 6.49 -18.40 7.97
C ASP A 84 5.51 -17.27 8.29
N PHE A 85 5.11 -17.12 9.57
CA PHE A 85 4.29 -16.00 10.02
C PHE A 85 4.96 -14.65 9.80
N ARG A 86 6.26 -14.53 10.12
CA ARG A 86 7.06 -13.32 9.84
C ARG A 86 7.01 -12.98 8.36
N GLN A 87 7.19 -13.97 7.48
CA GLN A 87 7.13 -13.74 6.04
C GLN A 87 5.73 -13.30 5.59
N GLY A 88 4.68 -13.94 6.13
CA GLY A 88 3.30 -13.53 5.91
C GLY A 88 3.03 -12.09 6.34
N ALA A 89 3.54 -11.69 7.50
CA ALA A 89 3.42 -10.31 8.02
C ALA A 89 4.09 -9.30 7.07
N VAL A 90 5.28 -9.59 6.56
CA VAL A 90 5.95 -8.73 5.55
C VAL A 90 5.12 -8.61 4.28
N ASN A 91 4.56 -9.71 3.79
CA ASN A 91 3.74 -9.70 2.58
C ASN A 91 2.46 -8.87 2.77
N VAL A 92 1.79 -9.02 3.92
CA VAL A 92 0.60 -8.24 4.27
C VAL A 92 0.96 -6.76 4.43
N ALA A 93 2.12 -6.44 5.03
CA ALA A 93 2.62 -5.06 5.11
C ALA A 93 2.79 -4.45 3.71
N GLY A 94 3.43 -5.18 2.79
CA GLY A 94 3.62 -4.77 1.40
C GLY A 94 2.29 -4.50 0.69
N ALA A 95 1.33 -5.43 0.81
CA ALA A 95 0.01 -5.27 0.20
C ALA A 95 -0.73 -4.02 0.69
N HIS A 96 -0.65 -3.71 1.99
CA HIS A 96 -1.23 -2.49 2.55
C HIS A 96 -0.53 -1.23 2.04
N GLY A 97 0.80 -1.23 1.95
CA GLY A 97 1.57 -0.11 1.41
C GLY A 97 1.24 0.17 -0.07
N VAL A 98 1.11 -0.87 -0.88
CA VAL A 98 0.66 -0.74 -2.29
C VAL A 98 -0.75 -0.20 -2.38
N ALA A 99 -1.69 -0.75 -1.61
CA ALA A 99 -3.07 -0.28 -1.61
C ALA A 99 -3.14 1.22 -1.21
N ALA A 100 -2.35 1.64 -0.23
CA ALA A 100 -2.23 3.04 0.16
C ALA A 100 -1.71 3.92 -0.99
N GLY A 101 -0.64 3.47 -1.67
CA GLY A 101 -0.06 4.14 -2.83
C GLY A 101 -1.05 4.32 -3.99
N ILE A 102 -1.83 3.27 -4.28
CA ILE A 102 -2.86 3.29 -5.33
C ILE A 102 -3.94 4.32 -5.01
N VAL A 103 -4.48 4.28 -3.77
CA VAL A 103 -5.53 5.21 -3.33
C VAL A 103 -5.03 6.66 -3.43
N LEU A 104 -3.81 6.94 -2.99
CA LEU A 104 -3.22 8.27 -3.09
C LEU A 104 -3.06 8.72 -4.55
N THR A 105 -2.56 7.83 -5.41
CA THR A 105 -2.39 8.09 -6.85
C THR A 105 -3.72 8.43 -7.51
N MET A 106 -4.78 7.67 -7.21
CA MET A 106 -6.13 7.93 -7.73
C MET A 106 -6.67 9.29 -7.25
N LYS A 107 -6.46 9.65 -5.98
CA LYS A 107 -6.85 10.98 -5.46
C LYS A 107 -6.14 12.11 -6.20
N LEU A 108 -4.83 11.98 -6.41
CA LEU A 108 -4.05 12.96 -7.17
C LEU A 108 -4.52 13.07 -8.62
N ALA A 109 -4.93 11.96 -9.24
CA ALA A 109 -5.51 11.96 -10.58
C ALA A 109 -6.79 12.80 -10.65
N VAL A 110 -7.70 12.62 -9.69
CA VAL A 110 -8.94 13.41 -9.59
C VAL A 110 -8.61 14.90 -9.40
N ILE A 111 -7.65 15.25 -8.56
CA ILE A 111 -7.20 16.65 -8.39
C ILE A 111 -6.69 17.22 -9.71
N ALA A 112 -5.83 16.48 -10.43
CA ALA A 112 -5.29 16.93 -11.71
C ALA A 112 -6.39 17.21 -12.73
N GLN A 113 -7.41 16.33 -12.81
CA GLN A 113 -8.55 16.54 -13.69
C GLN A 113 -9.35 17.81 -13.34
N LEU A 114 -9.59 18.05 -12.04
CA LEU A 114 -10.32 19.24 -11.59
C LEU A 114 -9.56 20.52 -11.91
N VAL A 115 -8.24 20.53 -11.77
CA VAL A 115 -7.39 21.67 -12.15
C VAL A 115 -7.45 21.93 -13.66
N ILE A 116 -7.35 20.88 -14.47
CA ILE A 116 -7.45 20.98 -15.94
C ILE A 116 -8.83 21.51 -16.35
N LEU A 117 -9.92 21.01 -15.73
CA LEU A 117 -11.27 21.48 -15.99
C LEU A 117 -11.43 22.95 -15.61
N ALA A 118 -10.93 23.37 -14.44
CA ALA A 118 -10.98 24.76 -14.01
C ALA A 118 -10.26 25.70 -14.98
N ALA A 119 -9.09 25.31 -15.48
CA ALA A 119 -8.36 26.05 -16.50
C ALA A 119 -9.14 26.15 -17.82
N ALA A 120 -9.81 25.07 -18.23
CA ALA A 120 -10.66 25.05 -19.43
C ALA A 120 -11.83 26.02 -19.30
N ILE A 121 -12.53 26.01 -18.17
CA ILE A 121 -13.65 26.91 -17.89
C ILE A 121 -13.17 28.36 -17.91
N ALA A 122 -12.05 28.67 -17.24
CA ALA A 122 -11.48 30.01 -17.24
C ALA A 122 -11.17 30.51 -18.66
N SER A 123 -10.60 29.64 -19.52
CA SER A 123 -10.33 29.98 -20.92
C SER A 123 -11.60 30.19 -21.76
N ALA A 124 -12.64 29.38 -21.53
CA ALA A 124 -13.91 29.51 -22.23
C ALA A 124 -14.63 30.82 -21.86
N VAL A 125 -14.58 31.21 -20.59
CA VAL A 125 -15.13 32.49 -20.09
C VAL A 125 -14.35 33.67 -20.68
N ALA A 126 -13.02 33.62 -20.64
CA ALA A 126 -12.16 34.69 -21.16
C ALA A 126 -12.35 34.96 -22.66
N THR A 127 -12.79 33.96 -23.42
CA THR A 127 -12.95 34.02 -24.87
C THR A 127 -14.41 34.12 -25.33
N LEU A 128 -15.35 34.35 -24.40
CA LEU A 128 -16.80 34.39 -24.67
C LEU A 128 -17.31 33.14 -25.43
N GLY A 129 -16.71 31.97 -25.16
CA GLY A 129 -17.08 30.70 -25.80
C GLY A 129 -16.39 30.41 -27.14
N LEU A 130 -15.51 31.29 -27.63
CA LEU A 130 -14.79 31.09 -28.90
C LEU A 130 -13.64 30.07 -28.78
N ALA A 131 -13.16 29.75 -27.58
CA ALA A 131 -12.07 28.78 -27.35
C ALA A 131 -12.55 27.32 -27.18
N SER A 132 -13.50 26.87 -27.99
CA SER A 132 -13.99 25.47 -27.96
C SER A 132 -12.86 24.43 -28.08
N GLY A 133 -11.75 24.76 -28.75
CA GLY A 133 -10.54 23.93 -28.82
C GLY A 133 -9.79 23.76 -27.50
N ALA A 134 -9.79 24.77 -26.61
CA ALA A 134 -9.16 24.67 -25.29
C ALA A 134 -9.92 23.70 -24.38
N ALA A 135 -11.25 23.68 -24.47
CA ALA A 135 -12.07 22.69 -23.79
C ALA A 135 -11.83 21.26 -24.29
N LEU A 136 -11.56 21.09 -25.60
CA LEU A 136 -11.20 19.79 -26.18
C LEU A 136 -9.83 19.31 -25.69
N ALA A 137 -8.82 20.20 -25.67
CA ALA A 137 -7.49 19.90 -25.18
C ALA A 137 -7.51 19.52 -23.68
N ALA A 138 -8.29 20.23 -22.88
CA ALA A 138 -8.48 19.92 -21.46
C ALA A 138 -9.11 18.54 -21.24
N ARG A 139 -10.12 18.16 -22.03
CA ARG A 139 -10.71 16.81 -21.98
C ARG A 139 -9.68 15.71 -22.30
N GLN A 140 -8.82 15.96 -23.29
CA GLN A 140 -7.78 14.99 -23.65
C GLN A 140 -6.70 14.88 -22.57
N ALA A 141 -6.30 15.99 -21.96
CA ALA A 141 -5.37 16.00 -20.84
C ALA A 141 -5.93 15.28 -19.61
N ALA A 142 -7.23 15.44 -19.32
CA ALA A 142 -7.90 14.71 -18.25
C ALA A 142 -7.90 13.19 -18.48
N LYS A 143 -8.13 12.72 -19.72
CA LYS A 143 -8.00 11.29 -20.08
C LYS A 143 -6.58 10.78 -19.88
N TRP A 144 -5.57 11.53 -20.33
CA TRP A 144 -4.18 11.15 -20.17
C TRP A 144 -3.79 11.05 -18.68
N ALA A 145 -4.28 11.95 -17.83
CA ALA A 145 -4.05 11.88 -16.39
C ALA A 145 -4.65 10.60 -15.76
N ILE A 146 -5.81 10.13 -16.24
CA ILE A 146 -6.40 8.84 -15.80
C ILE A 146 -5.50 7.69 -16.20
N GLU A 147 -5.12 7.63 -17.49
CA GLU A 147 -4.29 6.55 -18.01
C GLU A 147 -2.94 6.50 -17.29
N ALA A 148 -2.31 7.66 -17.05
CA ALA A 148 -1.09 7.75 -16.27
C ALA A 148 -1.28 7.25 -14.82
N ALA A 149 -2.36 7.64 -14.15
CA ALA A 149 -2.65 7.20 -12.79
C ALA A 149 -2.93 5.69 -12.71
N ILE A 150 -3.66 5.13 -13.67
CA ILE A 150 -3.90 3.69 -13.78
C ILE A 150 -2.58 2.96 -14.01
N ASN A 151 -1.72 3.45 -14.91
CA ASN A 151 -0.44 2.81 -15.20
C ASN A 151 0.48 2.81 -13.96
N ILE A 152 0.56 3.94 -13.24
CA ILE A 152 1.31 4.02 -11.98
C ILE A 152 0.74 3.04 -10.94
N ALA A 153 -0.59 2.96 -10.81
CA ALA A 153 -1.22 2.01 -9.89
C ALA A 153 -0.93 0.56 -10.28
N VAL A 154 -0.95 0.23 -11.58
CA VAL A 154 -0.60 -1.10 -12.09
C VAL A 154 0.88 -1.40 -11.82
N GLU A 155 1.79 -0.46 -12.06
CA GLU A 155 3.21 -0.61 -11.73
C GLU A 155 3.43 -0.84 -10.23
N GLN A 156 2.71 -0.14 -9.37
CA GLN A 156 2.78 -0.34 -7.92
C GLN A 156 2.31 -1.74 -7.49
N ILE A 157 1.32 -2.32 -8.17
CA ILE A 157 0.90 -3.71 -7.95
C ILE A 157 1.95 -4.70 -8.45
N LEU A 158 2.53 -4.45 -9.63
CA LEU A 158 3.52 -5.34 -10.25
C LEU A 158 4.89 -5.31 -9.54
N ALA A 159 5.18 -4.23 -8.82
CA ALA A 159 6.44 -4.04 -8.09
C ALA A 159 6.44 -4.64 -6.66
N ALA A 160 5.32 -5.17 -6.20
CA ALA A 160 5.17 -5.77 -4.87
C ALA A 160 5.03 -7.29 -4.93
#